data_AF-A0A368Z531-F1
#
_entry.id   AF-A0A368Z531-F1
#
_cell.length_a   1.000
_cell.length_b   1.000
_cell.length_c   1.000
_cell.angle_alpha   90.00
_cell.angle_beta   90.00
_cell.angle_gamma   90.00
#
_symmetry.space_group_name_H-M   'P 1'
#
loop_
_entity.id
_entity.type
_entity.pdbx_description
1 polymer ?
#
loop_
_entity_poly.entity_id
_entity_poly.type
_entity_poly.pdbx_seq_one_letter_code
_entity_poly.pdbx_strand_id
1 'polypeptide(L)' 'MSSKVYIADMKSTTNSESLVKKLSKLFYKAGFNEFIDKDDLVAVKQHFGEPGNTAFIRPVFTRQLVSDIKKWAANLF' A
#
# COMPACT_ATOMS: atom_id res chain seq x y z
N MET A 1 -7.44 6.99 24.07
CA MET A 1 -8.15 6.25 23.00
C MET A 1 -7.17 5.33 22.31
N SER A 2 -7.53 4.07 22.05
CA SER A 2 -6.71 3.15 21.24
C SER A 2 -6.97 3.42 19.75
N SER A 3 -5.93 3.33 18.92
CA SER A 3 -6.06 3.45 17.47
C SER A 3 -6.56 2.14 16.87
N LYS A 4 -7.37 2.20 15.80
CA LYS A 4 -7.78 1.02 15.04
C LYS A 4 -6.61 0.53 14.18
N VAL A 5 -6.17 -0.70 14.40
CA VAL A 5 -5.03 -1.30 13.69
C VAL A 5 -5.54 -2.30 12.66
N TYR A 6 -5.07 -2.18 11.42
CA TYR A 6 -5.37 -3.10 10.32
C TYR A 6 -4.13 -3.94 10.03
N ILE A 7 -4.25 -5.26 10.13
CA ILE A 7 -3.14 -6.19 9.93
C ILE A 7 -3.56 -7.34 9.01
N ALA A 8 -2.61 -7.86 8.24
CA ALA A 8 -2.75 -9.09 7.49
C ALA A 8 -1.55 -10.00 7.78
N ASP A 9 -1.80 -11.30 7.80
CA ASP A 9 -0.73 -12.29 7.93
C ASP A 9 0.08 -12.42 6.63
N MET A 10 1.30 -12.95 6.75
CA MET A 10 2.24 -13.11 5.63
C MET A 10 2.08 -14.44 4.87
N LYS A 11 1.04 -15.24 5.14
CA LYS A 11 0.78 -16.48 4.39
C LYS A 11 0.04 -16.15 3.10
N SER A 12 0.30 -16.92 2.05
CA SER A 12 -0.32 -16.76 0.73
C SER A 12 -0.69 -18.13 0.17
N THR A 13 -1.83 -18.67 0.59
CA THR A 13 -2.28 -20.03 0.25
C THR A 13 -3.00 -20.11 -1.10
N THR A 14 -3.54 -18.98 -1.59
CA THR A 14 -4.25 -18.90 -2.87
C THR A 14 -3.87 -17.60 -3.58
N ASN A 15 -4.12 -17.51 -4.89
CA ASN A 15 -3.86 -16.29 -5.65
C ASN A 15 -4.70 -15.09 -5.15
N SER A 16 -5.90 -15.32 -4.62
CA SER A 16 -6.72 -14.25 -4.00
C SER A 16 -6.17 -13.76 -2.66
N GLU A 17 -5.27 -14.54 -2.04
CA GLU A 17 -4.60 -14.27 -0.76
C GLU A 17 -3.10 -13.96 -0.95
N SER A 18 -2.67 -13.60 -2.15
CA SER A 18 -1.32 -13.11 -2.37
C SER A 18 -1.06 -11.84 -1.55
N LEU A 19 0.18 -11.67 -1.06
CA LEU A 19 0.56 -10.53 -0.23
C LEU A 19 0.25 -9.19 -0.91
N VAL A 20 0.41 -9.12 -2.23
CA VAL A 20 0.11 -7.93 -3.03
C VAL A 20 -1.39 -7.60 -3.01
N LYS A 21 -2.26 -8.61 -3.13
CA LYS A 21 -3.71 -8.39 -3.01
C LYS A 21 -4.13 -8.09 -1.57
N LYS A 22 -3.49 -8.71 -0.58
CA LYS A 22 -3.71 -8.38 0.85
C LYS A 22 -3.38 -6.92 1.14
N LEU A 23 -2.26 -6.40 0.61
CA LEU A 23 -1.93 -4.97 0.69
C LEU A 23 -3.05 -4.09 0.12
N SER A 24 -3.55 -4.42 -1.08
CA SER A 24 -4.66 -3.68 -1.70
C SER A 24 -5.93 -3.74 -0.84
N LYS A 25 -6.29 -4.91 -0.30
CA LYS A 25 -7.42 -5.05 0.64
C LYS A 25 -7.24 -4.20 1.90
N LEU A 26 -6.02 -4.12 2.44
CA LEU A 26 -5.72 -3.27 3.59
C LEU A 26 -5.86 -1.79 3.25
N PHE A 27 -5.40 -1.35 2.08
CA PHE A 27 -5.58 0.02 1.60
C PHE A 27 -7.05 0.44 1.65
N TYR A 28 -7.94 -0.36 1.06
CA TYR A 28 -9.39 -0.06 1.08
C TYR A 28 -9.99 -0.20 2.49
N LYS A 29 -9.67 -1.25 3.25
CA LYS A 29 -10.23 -1.45 4.60
C LYS A 29 -9.83 -0.34 5.58
N ALA A 30 -8.65 0.23 5.42
CA ALA A 30 -8.16 1.33 6.24
C ALA A 30 -8.71 2.69 5.79
N GLY A 31 -9.51 2.74 4.72
CA GLY A 31 -10.17 3.97 4.25
C GLY A 31 -9.23 4.90 3.49
N PHE A 32 -8.08 4.42 2.99
CA PHE A 32 -7.15 5.28 2.25
C PHE A 32 -7.76 5.86 0.96
N ASN A 33 -8.71 5.16 0.36
CA ASN A 33 -9.45 5.64 -0.80
C ASN A 33 -10.51 6.70 -0.47
N GLU A 34 -10.87 6.89 0.80
CA GLU A 34 -11.98 7.76 1.18
C GLU A 34 -11.56 9.22 1.37
N PHE A 35 -10.26 9.48 1.49
CA PHE A 35 -9.71 10.83 1.70
C PHE A 35 -8.83 11.32 0.56
N ILE A 36 -8.67 10.53 -0.51
CA ILE A 36 -7.92 10.92 -1.70
C ILE A 36 -8.92 11.39 -2.74
N ASP A 37 -8.88 12.68 -3.05
CA ASP A 37 -9.76 13.30 -4.02
C ASP A 37 -9.11 13.42 -5.41
N LYS A 38 -9.96 13.68 -6.40
CA LYS A 38 -9.52 13.98 -7.75
C LYS A 38 -8.68 15.26 -7.72
N ASP A 39 -7.50 15.19 -8.35
CA ASP A 39 -6.49 16.26 -8.41
C ASP A 39 -5.65 16.51 -7.16
N ASP A 40 -5.80 15.68 -6.12
CA ASP A 40 -4.88 15.71 -4.97
C ASP A 40 -3.44 15.36 -5.39
N LEU A 41 -2.50 16.08 -4.77
CA LEU A 41 -1.08 15.74 -4.82
C LEU A 41 -0.78 14.69 -3.74
N VAL A 42 -0.57 13.45 -4.19
CA VAL A 42 -0.31 12.32 -3.28
C VAL A 42 1.16 11.88 -3.38
N ALA A 43 1.84 11.86 -2.24
CA ALA A 43 3.22 11.37 -2.11
C ALA A 43 3.25 10.01 -1.39
N VAL A 44 4.06 9.07 -1.90
CA VAL A 44 4.28 7.76 -1.28
C VAL A 44 5.67 7.68 -0.68
N LYS A 45 5.76 7.71 0.64
CA LYS A 45 7.03 7.52 1.36
C LYS A 45 7.31 6.05 1.57
N GLN A 46 8.48 5.59 1.14
CA GLN A 46 8.96 4.23 1.33
C GLN A 46 10.30 4.24 2.07
N HIS A 47 10.46 3.35 3.04
CA HIS A 47 11.76 3.06 3.64
C HIS A 47 12.57 2.15 2.70
N PHE A 48 13.80 2.54 2.37
CA PHE A 48 14.66 1.85 1.40
C PHE A 48 15.49 0.69 1.98
N GLY A 49 15.43 0.48 3.29
CA GLY A 49 16.26 -0.48 4.01
C GLY A 49 17.37 0.23 4.78
N GLU A 50 18.27 -0.54 5.37
CA GLU A 50 19.39 -0.03 6.16
C GLU A 50 20.71 -0.23 5.39
N PRO A 51 21.70 0.66 5.55
CA PRO A 51 23.02 0.47 4.95
C PRO A 51 23.62 -0.90 5.29
N GLY A 52 24.10 -1.62 4.27
CA GLY A 52 24.70 -2.95 4.44
C GLY A 52 23.70 -4.12 4.44
N ASN A 53 22.39 -3.85 4.35
CA ASN A 53 21.36 -4.89 4.20
C ASN A 53 20.84 -4.97 2.75
N THR A 54 20.42 -6.17 2.34
CA THR A 54 19.74 -6.44 1.06
C THR A 54 18.22 -6.51 1.20
N ALA A 55 17.68 -6.30 2.40
CA ALA A 55 16.25 -6.23 2.66
C ALA A 55 15.70 -4.85 2.29
N PHE A 56 14.90 -4.81 1.23
CA PHE A 56 14.13 -3.65 0.81
C PHE A 56 12.68 -4.06 0.52
N ILE A 57 11.76 -3.10 0.52
CA ILE A 57 10.38 -3.38 0.09
C ILE A 57 10.38 -3.69 -1.41
N ARG A 58 9.90 -4.89 -1.74
CA ARG A 58 9.87 -5.36 -3.13
C ARG A 58 9.00 -4.41 -3.98
N PRO A 59 9.48 -3.95 -5.15
CA PRO A 59 8.78 -2.96 -5.98
C PRO A 59 7.34 -3.34 -6.36
N VAL A 60 7.02 -4.63 -6.40
CA VAL A 60 5.65 -5.12 -6.66
C VAL A 60 4.61 -4.60 -5.67
N PHE A 61 4.99 -4.37 -4.42
CA PHE A 61 4.09 -3.82 -3.40
C PHE A 61 3.83 -2.33 -3.65
N THR A 62 4.89 -1.55 -3.83
CA THR A 62 4.79 -0.11 -4.12
C THR A 62 4.04 0.13 -5.42
N ARG A 63 4.29 -0.66 -6.46
CA ARG A 63 3.56 -0.59 -7.74
C ARG A 63 2.06 -0.82 -7.55
N GLN A 64 1.67 -1.82 -6.77
CA GLN A 64 0.25 -2.08 -6.50
C GLN A 64 -0.39 -0.92 -5.73
N LEU A 65 0.27 -0.43 -4.68
CA LEU A 65 -0.21 0.71 -3.89
C LEU A 65 -0.41 1.96 -4.76
N VAL A 66 0.57 2.30 -5.59
CA VAL A 66 0.48 3.40 -6.55
C VAL A 66 -0.66 3.22 -7.54
N SER A 67 -0.87 1.99 -8.03
CA SER A 67 -2.00 1.67 -8.91
C SER A 67 -3.34 1.90 -8.22
N ASP A 68 -3.46 1.56 -6.94
CA ASP A 68 -4.68 1.78 -6.16
C ASP A 68 -4.94 3.26 -5.88
N ILE A 69 -3.88 4.04 -5.61
CA ILE A 69 -3.96 5.51 -5.45
C ILE A 69 -4.41 6.19 -6.75
N LYS A 70 -3.81 5.83 -7.90
CA LYS A 70 -4.10 6.43 -9.21
C LYS A 70 -5.53 6.21 -9.71
N LYS A 71 -6.28 5.29 -9.10
CA LYS A 71 -7.72 5.14 -9.40
C LYS A 71 -8.55 6.32 -8.88
N TRP A 72 -8.02 7.08 -7.92
CA TRP A 72 -8.71 8.17 -7.24
C TRP A 72 -8.00 9.51 -7.47
N ALA A 73 -6.66 9.54 -7.37
CA ALA A 73 -5.85 10.73 -7.62
C ALA A 73 -5.47 10.89 -9.10
N ALA A 74 -5.56 12.12 -9.61
CA ALA A 74 -5.17 12.44 -10.99
C ALA A 74 -3.65 12.66 -11.14
N ASN A 75 -2.96 13.12 -10.09
CA ASN A 75 -1.55 13.51 -10.15
C ASN A 75 -0.73 12.89 -9.00
N LEU A 76 0.14 11.94 -9.34
CA LEU A 76 1.09 11.35 -8.40
C LEU A 76 2.49 11.93 -8.64
N PHE A 77 3.17 12.38 -7.58
CA PHE A 77 4.53 12.93 -7.63
C PHE A 77 5.56 11.96 -7.05
#